data_AF-A0AAT9QT13-F1
#
_entry.id   AF-A0AAT9QT13-F1
#
_cell.length_a   1.000
_cell.length_b   1.000
_cell.length_c   1.000
_cell.angle_alpha   90.00
_cell.angle_beta   90.00
_cell.angle_gamma   90.00
#
_symmetry.space_group_name_H-M   'P 1'
#
loop_
_entity.id
_entity.type
_entity.pdbx_description
1 polymer ?
#
loop_
_entity_poly.entity_id
_entity_poly.type
_entity_poly.pdbx_seq_one_letter_code
_entity_poly.pdbx_strand_id
1 'polypeptide(L)'
;MRTVPPRTQAQRSALVAAAAALATAAVLALPQSAGAAETAPIGYGAGTTGGGSATPVTVSTLAAFQSAVTGNAAKVVRVNGLISLSGQVDIGSNTTVLGVGSSSGFTGGGLRIKEETNVVVRNLNISKPVAPADGITVQESTKVWIDHNSFSADRSHDKDYYDGLLDINHGSDNVTVSWNTFKEHFKGSLVGHSDNNASEDTGHLKVTYHHNHFSNVYSRIPSLRFGTGHFYNNYVDGAETACHSRMGAQMLVENNVFRNTGVAVTTNRSSDVDGYANLRGNDLGGAATEISRVGSFTNPPYSYTAESASSVVASVTSGAGAGKL
;
A
#
# COMPACT_ATOMS: atom_id res chain seq x y z
N MET A 1 12.42 -50.89 -83.12
CA MET A 1 13.50 -50.35 -82.28
C MET A 1 12.88 -49.67 -81.07
N ARG A 2 12.89 -50.33 -79.91
CA ARG A 2 12.42 -49.79 -78.63
C ARG A 2 13.51 -50.08 -77.61
N THR A 3 14.15 -49.03 -77.11
CA THR A 3 15.15 -49.08 -76.04
C THR A 3 14.54 -48.43 -74.79
N VAL A 4 14.21 -49.26 -73.80
CA VAL A 4 13.74 -48.83 -72.48
C VAL A 4 14.88 -49.09 -71.48
N PRO A 5 15.37 -48.08 -70.74
CA PRO A 5 16.34 -48.26 -69.65
C PRO A 5 15.64 -48.45 -68.28
N PRO A 6 16.39 -48.82 -67.22
CA PRO A 6 15.97 -49.85 -66.28
C PRO A 6 15.29 -49.36 -64.99
N ARG A 7 14.64 -50.33 -64.34
CA ARG A 7 14.03 -50.30 -63.00
C ARG A 7 15.00 -49.80 -61.92
N THR A 8 14.52 -48.88 -61.10
CA THR A 8 15.03 -48.65 -59.74
C THR A 8 13.94 -48.95 -58.71
N GLN A 9 14.38 -49.65 -57.67
CA GLN A 9 13.61 -50.26 -56.60
C GLN A 9 13.42 -49.20 -55.50
N ALA A 10 12.19 -48.78 -55.21
CA ALA A 10 11.89 -47.90 -54.08
C ALA A 10 11.24 -48.72 -52.96
N GLN A 11 11.93 -48.72 -51.82
CA GLN A 11 11.60 -49.43 -50.60
C GLN A 11 10.28 -48.95 -49.99
N ARG A 12 9.51 -49.91 -49.44
CA ARG A 12 8.35 -49.66 -48.60
C ARG A 12 8.81 -49.11 -47.25
N SER A 13 8.36 -47.93 -46.87
CA SER A 13 8.41 -47.44 -45.50
C SER A 13 6.98 -47.27 -45.00
N ALA A 14 6.59 -48.11 -44.04
CA ALA A 14 5.30 -48.06 -43.37
C ALA A 14 5.29 -46.88 -42.38
N LEU A 15 4.33 -45.96 -42.54
CA LEU A 15 4.04 -44.91 -41.57
C LEU A 15 3.24 -45.52 -40.41
N VAL A 16 3.88 -45.67 -39.26
CA VAL A 16 3.20 -45.92 -37.98
C VAL A 16 2.77 -44.56 -37.42
N ALA A 17 1.47 -44.27 -37.45
CA ALA A 17 0.90 -43.11 -36.79
C ALA A 17 0.73 -43.41 -35.30
N ALA A 18 1.57 -42.82 -34.45
CA ALA A 18 1.37 -42.82 -33.01
C ALA A 18 0.45 -41.64 -32.62
N ALA A 19 -0.78 -41.94 -32.23
CA ALA A 19 -1.68 -40.96 -31.63
C ALA A 19 -1.28 -40.75 -30.16
N ALA A 20 -0.66 -39.61 -29.85
CA ALA A 20 -0.41 -39.20 -28.46
C ALA A 20 -1.65 -38.50 -27.91
N ALA A 21 -2.33 -39.13 -26.96
CA ALA A 21 -3.38 -38.49 -26.17
C ALA A 21 -2.75 -37.51 -25.18
N LEU A 22 -2.96 -36.20 -25.37
CA LEU A 22 -2.62 -35.17 -24.39
C LEU A 22 -3.68 -35.19 -23.28
N ALA A 23 -3.32 -35.75 -22.13
CA ALA A 23 -4.06 -35.54 -20.89
C ALA A 23 -3.72 -34.15 -20.35
N THR A 24 -4.63 -33.19 -20.48
CA THR A 24 -4.55 -31.91 -19.78
C THR A 24 -4.88 -32.12 -18.30
N ALA A 25 -3.85 -32.21 -17.47
CA ALA A 25 -4.01 -32.11 -16.02
C ALA A 25 -4.39 -30.66 -15.69
N ALA A 26 -5.66 -30.42 -15.35
CA ALA A 26 -6.06 -29.18 -14.70
C ALA A 26 -5.42 -29.16 -13.31
N VAL A 27 -4.35 -28.40 -13.15
CA VAL A 27 -3.77 -28.11 -11.84
C VAL A 27 -4.75 -27.19 -11.13
N LEU A 28 -5.59 -27.76 -10.25
CA LEU A 28 -6.29 -26.97 -9.24
C LEU A 28 -5.23 -26.31 -8.36
N ALA A 29 -5.01 -25.01 -8.57
CA ALA A 29 -4.23 -24.21 -7.66
C ALA A 29 -4.94 -24.25 -6.29
N LEU A 30 -4.37 -24.99 -5.35
CA LEU A 30 -4.79 -24.90 -3.95
C LEU A 30 -4.57 -23.45 -3.49
N PRO A 31 -5.47 -22.87 -2.68
CA PRO A 31 -5.23 -21.55 -2.11
C PRO A 31 -3.89 -21.58 -1.37
N GLN A 32 -2.97 -20.74 -1.80
CA GLN A 32 -1.68 -20.56 -1.17
C GLN A 32 -1.95 -20.16 0.28
N SER A 33 -1.45 -20.95 1.24
CA SER A 33 -1.46 -20.53 2.64
C SER A 33 -0.79 -19.16 2.73
N ALA A 34 -1.40 -18.21 3.43
CA ALA A 34 -0.80 -16.90 3.65
C ALA A 34 0.64 -17.10 4.13
N GLY A 35 1.60 -16.57 3.37
CA GLY A 35 3.01 -16.61 3.78
C GLY A 35 3.18 -15.87 5.11
N ALA A 36 4.27 -16.16 5.83
CA ALA A 36 4.63 -15.36 6.99
C ALA A 36 4.73 -13.87 6.59
N ALA A 37 4.25 -12.97 7.45
CA ALA A 37 4.31 -11.54 7.15
C ALA A 37 5.77 -11.09 6.95
N GLU A 38 5.94 -10.09 6.09
CA GLU A 38 7.25 -9.53 5.78
C GLU A 38 7.99 -9.09 7.06
N THR A 39 9.29 -9.34 7.17
CA THR A 39 10.07 -8.94 8.34
C THR A 39 10.73 -7.57 8.18
N ALA A 40 10.67 -7.00 6.97
CA ALA A 40 11.21 -5.68 6.63
C ALA A 40 10.39 -5.06 5.49
N PRO A 41 10.33 -3.72 5.38
CA PRO A 41 9.60 -3.04 4.33
C PRO A 41 10.21 -3.27 2.95
N ILE A 42 9.34 -3.52 1.97
CA ILE A 42 9.69 -3.44 0.55
C ILE A 42 9.35 -2.04 0.02
N GLY A 43 10.22 -1.49 -0.80
CA GLY A 43 10.01 -0.19 -1.44
C GLY A 43 10.81 0.94 -0.83
N TYR A 44 10.28 2.17 -0.93
CA TYR A 44 10.99 3.37 -0.51
C TYR A 44 11.30 3.39 1.01
N GLY A 45 10.50 2.71 1.84
CA GLY A 45 10.79 2.53 3.27
C GLY A 45 11.87 1.49 3.58
N ALA A 46 12.47 0.83 2.60
CA ALA A 46 13.49 -0.20 2.79
C ALA A 46 14.61 0.27 3.73
N GLY A 47 15.01 -0.59 4.66
CA GLY A 47 16.01 -0.29 5.68
C GLY A 47 15.46 0.37 6.96
N THR A 48 14.15 0.59 7.06
CA THR A 48 13.50 0.97 8.32
C THR A 48 13.47 -0.22 9.28
N THR A 49 14.02 -0.06 10.47
CA THR A 49 14.15 -1.11 11.51
C THR A 49 13.40 -0.77 12.79
N GLY A 50 12.97 0.47 12.97
CA GLY A 50 12.28 0.93 14.18
C GLY A 50 13.16 0.77 15.42
N GLY A 51 12.61 0.14 16.46
CA GLY A 51 13.33 -0.20 17.68
C GLY A 51 14.27 -1.40 17.57
N GLY A 52 14.30 -2.07 16.40
CA GLY A 52 15.15 -3.22 16.16
C GLY A 52 14.96 -4.33 17.19
N SER A 53 16.04 -4.71 17.87
CA SER A 53 16.05 -5.76 18.89
C SER A 53 15.96 -5.24 20.33
N ALA A 54 15.54 -3.98 20.54
CA ALA A 54 15.37 -3.45 21.89
C ALA A 54 14.34 -4.28 22.67
N THR A 55 14.60 -4.48 23.97
CA THR A 55 13.70 -5.23 24.86
C THR A 55 12.30 -4.60 24.85
N PRO A 56 11.24 -5.34 24.50
CA PRO A 56 9.92 -4.76 24.40
C PRO A 56 9.33 -4.33 25.75
N VAL A 57 8.69 -3.15 25.76
CA VAL A 57 7.84 -2.68 26.86
C VAL A 57 6.39 -2.82 26.44
N THR A 58 5.56 -3.47 27.26
CA THR A 58 4.12 -3.62 26.98
C THR A 58 3.32 -2.57 27.75
N VAL A 59 2.41 -1.87 27.06
CA VAL A 59 1.59 -0.80 27.60
C VAL A 59 0.12 -1.04 27.28
N SER A 60 -0.77 -0.60 28.17
CA SER A 60 -2.23 -0.73 28.02
C SER A 60 -3.00 0.55 28.39
N THR A 61 -2.29 1.63 28.69
CA THR A 61 -2.88 2.94 29.04
C THR A 61 -2.22 4.05 28.23
N LEU A 62 -2.95 5.15 28.04
CA LEU A 62 -2.46 6.32 27.32
C LEU A 62 -1.18 6.89 27.94
N ALA A 63 -1.15 7.08 29.27
CA ALA A 63 0.00 7.64 29.96
C ALA A 63 1.26 6.76 29.82
N ALA A 64 1.10 5.43 29.95
CA ALA A 64 2.21 4.50 29.75
C ALA A 64 2.69 4.49 28.30
N PHE A 65 1.76 4.56 27.34
CA PHE A 65 2.09 4.64 25.92
C PHE A 65 2.90 5.91 25.63
N GLN A 66 2.39 7.09 25.98
CA GLN A 66 3.06 8.38 25.78
C GLN A 66 4.48 8.38 26.37
N SER A 67 4.64 7.87 27.58
CA SER A 67 5.96 7.77 28.22
C SER A 67 6.90 6.81 27.49
N ALA A 68 6.37 5.74 26.90
CA ALA A 68 7.19 4.72 26.25
C ALA A 68 7.63 5.10 24.83
N VAL A 69 6.90 5.97 24.13
CA VAL A 69 7.17 6.32 22.72
C VAL A 69 7.98 7.61 22.52
N THR A 70 8.20 8.40 23.56
CA THR A 70 8.94 9.67 23.45
C THR A 70 10.46 9.48 23.33
N GLY A 71 11.15 10.47 22.76
CA GLY A 71 12.60 10.51 22.60
C GLY A 71 13.16 9.51 21.57
N ASN A 72 14.49 9.50 21.41
CA ASN A 72 15.12 8.95 20.19
C ASN A 72 15.89 7.63 20.40
N ALA A 73 15.96 7.12 21.63
CA ALA A 73 16.58 5.83 21.91
C ALA A 73 15.77 4.69 21.30
N ALA A 74 16.45 3.65 20.78
CA ALA A 74 15.82 2.49 20.18
C ALA A 74 14.83 1.82 21.16
N LYS A 75 13.57 1.64 20.74
CA LYS A 75 12.50 1.13 21.61
C LYS A 75 11.46 0.31 20.85
N VAL A 76 11.03 -0.79 21.46
CA VAL A 76 9.90 -1.59 21.00
C VAL A 76 8.78 -1.45 22.01
N VAL A 77 7.67 -0.83 21.61
CA VAL A 77 6.50 -0.58 22.44
C VAL A 77 5.35 -1.46 21.97
N ARG A 78 4.96 -2.41 22.79
CA ARG A 78 3.84 -3.33 22.53
C ARG A 78 2.56 -2.76 23.12
N VAL A 79 1.58 -2.48 22.27
CA VAL A 79 0.26 -2.00 22.70
C VAL A 79 -0.63 -3.21 22.97
N ASN A 80 -1.18 -3.32 24.18
CA ASN A 80 -2.07 -4.39 24.58
C ASN A 80 -3.44 -3.84 24.98
N GLY A 81 -4.43 -4.03 24.10
CA GLY A 81 -5.77 -3.47 24.22
C GLY A 81 -5.98 -2.23 23.36
N LEU A 82 -7.22 -1.73 23.37
CA LEU A 82 -7.63 -0.54 22.63
C LEU A 82 -7.53 0.70 23.52
N ILE A 83 -6.57 1.58 23.23
CA ILE A 83 -6.32 2.80 24.01
C ILE A 83 -7.10 3.97 23.38
N SER A 84 -7.91 4.66 24.18
CA SER A 84 -8.58 5.88 23.72
C SER A 84 -7.63 7.07 23.73
N LEU A 85 -7.65 7.85 22.64
CA LEU A 85 -6.85 9.05 22.45
C LEU A 85 -7.77 10.28 22.41
N SER A 86 -7.23 11.43 22.80
CA SER A 86 -7.83 12.75 22.59
C SER A 86 -6.79 13.62 21.87
N GLY A 87 -6.88 13.71 20.55
CA GLY A 87 -5.86 14.34 19.70
C GLY A 87 -4.77 13.35 19.27
N GLN A 88 -3.53 13.84 19.12
CA GLN A 88 -2.40 13.07 18.60
C GLN A 88 -1.37 12.74 19.68
N VAL A 89 -0.73 11.58 19.56
CA VAL A 89 0.45 11.20 20.34
C VAL A 89 1.69 11.19 19.44
N ASP A 90 2.70 11.98 19.81
CA ASP A 90 3.97 12.04 19.09
C ASP A 90 4.85 10.81 19.38
N ILE A 91 5.37 10.20 18.33
CA ILE A 91 6.25 9.02 18.35
C ILE A 91 7.66 9.47 17.97
N GLY A 92 8.64 9.24 18.85
CA GLY A 92 10.04 9.60 18.59
C GLY A 92 10.77 8.60 17.69
N SER A 93 11.96 9.00 17.23
CA SER A 93 12.83 8.18 16.36
C SER A 93 13.18 6.81 16.94
N ASN A 94 13.54 5.87 16.05
CA ASN A 94 13.99 4.51 16.39
C ASN A 94 12.94 3.72 17.21
N THR A 95 11.68 3.86 16.81
CA THR A 95 10.56 3.28 17.55
C THR A 95 9.83 2.24 16.72
N THR A 96 9.53 1.10 17.33
CA THR A 96 8.52 0.16 16.83
C THR A 96 7.31 0.21 17.76
N VAL A 97 6.16 0.66 17.24
CA VAL A 97 4.87 0.51 17.91
C VAL A 97 4.18 -0.73 17.33
N LEU A 98 3.94 -1.73 18.16
CA LEU A 98 3.43 -3.04 17.75
C LEU A 98 2.18 -3.45 18.53
N GLY A 99 1.07 -3.73 17.85
CA GLY A 99 -0.11 -4.26 18.51
C GLY A 99 0.08 -5.71 18.98
N VAL A 100 -0.43 -6.04 20.17
CA VAL A 100 -0.51 -7.40 20.70
C VAL A 100 -1.82 -8.06 20.25
N GLY A 101 -1.73 -9.22 19.60
CA GLY A 101 -2.89 -9.92 19.07
C GLY A 101 -3.61 -9.13 17.98
N SER A 102 -4.90 -9.40 17.78
CA SER A 102 -5.71 -8.81 16.71
C SER A 102 -6.55 -7.60 17.12
N SER A 103 -6.61 -7.29 18.42
CA SER A 103 -7.56 -6.30 18.98
C SER A 103 -6.90 -5.10 19.63
N SER A 104 -5.58 -4.98 19.53
CA SER A 104 -4.85 -3.86 20.11
C SER A 104 -4.79 -2.66 19.16
N GLY A 105 -4.70 -1.45 19.73
CA GLY A 105 -4.56 -0.23 18.94
C GLY A 105 -5.12 1.01 19.62
N PHE A 106 -5.65 1.93 18.82
CA PHE A 106 -6.07 3.27 19.22
C PHE A 106 -7.45 3.66 18.67
N THR A 107 -8.19 4.47 19.43
CA THR A 107 -9.47 5.03 18.98
C THR A 107 -9.64 6.49 19.41
N GLY A 108 -10.37 7.29 18.64
CA GLY A 108 -10.76 8.66 19.01
C GLY A 108 -9.73 9.75 18.72
N GLY A 109 -8.56 9.37 18.19
CA GLY A 109 -7.45 10.26 17.87
C GLY A 109 -6.40 9.54 17.03
N GLY A 110 -5.17 10.03 17.05
CA GLY A 110 -4.12 9.65 16.10
C GLY A 110 -2.73 9.48 16.67
N LEU A 111 -1.85 8.95 15.85
CA LEU A 111 -0.40 8.97 16.09
C LEU A 111 0.25 9.99 15.15
N ARG A 112 1.29 10.67 15.61
CA ARG A 112 2.07 11.56 14.76
C ARG A 112 3.56 11.23 14.86
N ILE A 113 4.20 11.16 13.70
CA ILE A 113 5.66 11.00 13.55
C ILE A 113 6.11 12.32 12.93
N LYS A 114 6.71 13.20 13.73
CA LYS A 114 7.03 14.57 13.32
C LYS A 114 8.49 14.91 13.58
N GLU A 115 9.24 15.25 12.52
CA GLU A 115 10.67 15.54 12.59
C GLU A 115 11.50 14.32 13.06
N GLU A 116 11.07 13.11 12.70
CA GLU A 116 11.64 11.86 13.20
C GLU A 116 12.11 10.91 12.09
N THR A 117 12.89 9.91 12.46
CA THR A 117 13.33 8.87 11.53
C THR A 117 13.29 7.47 12.12
N ASN A 118 13.22 6.48 11.24
CA ASN A 118 13.32 5.06 11.58
C ASN A 118 12.18 4.63 12.52
N VAL A 119 10.94 4.69 12.02
CA VAL A 119 9.75 4.35 12.80
C VAL A 119 8.94 3.25 12.11
N VAL A 120 8.54 2.25 12.89
CA VAL A 120 7.65 1.16 12.46
C VAL A 120 6.36 1.24 13.25
N VAL A 121 5.21 1.31 12.58
CA VAL A 121 3.87 1.25 13.18
C VAL A 121 3.17 0.03 12.61
N ARG A 122 2.89 -0.97 13.46
CA ARG A 122 2.55 -2.31 12.98
C ARG A 122 1.48 -3.01 13.80
N ASN A 123 0.57 -3.72 13.12
CA ASN A 123 -0.42 -4.61 13.73
C ASN A 123 -1.42 -3.93 14.67
N LEU A 124 -1.84 -2.70 14.37
CA LEU A 124 -2.75 -1.91 15.22
C LEU A 124 -4.10 -1.70 14.55
N ASN A 125 -5.17 -1.72 15.34
CA ASN A 125 -6.46 -1.14 14.94
C ASN A 125 -6.42 0.36 15.25
N ILE A 126 -6.59 1.23 14.26
CA ILE A 126 -6.56 2.68 14.43
C ILE A 126 -7.90 3.21 13.92
N SER A 127 -8.71 3.76 14.82
CA SER A 127 -10.11 4.04 14.49
C SER A 127 -10.60 5.40 14.94
N LYS A 128 -11.55 5.96 14.16
CA LYS A 128 -12.26 7.19 14.47
C LYS A 128 -11.32 8.35 14.85
N PRO A 129 -10.36 8.71 14.00
CA PRO A 129 -9.45 9.84 14.28
C PRO A 129 -10.23 11.15 14.19
N VAL A 130 -10.71 11.65 15.33
CA VAL A 130 -11.51 12.88 15.40
C VAL A 130 -10.63 14.05 14.96
N ALA A 131 -11.14 14.84 14.00
CA ALA A 131 -10.44 16.01 13.52
C ALA A 131 -10.06 16.94 14.70
N PRO A 132 -8.86 17.56 14.68
CA PRO A 132 -7.94 17.67 13.55
C PRO A 132 -6.89 16.54 13.48
N ALA A 133 -7.07 15.43 14.20
CA ALA A 133 -6.13 14.31 14.11
C ALA A 133 -6.44 13.42 12.90
N ASP A 134 -5.39 12.96 12.21
CA ASP A 134 -5.46 11.78 11.34
C ASP A 134 -5.27 10.49 12.13
N GLY A 135 -5.54 9.33 11.52
CA GLY A 135 -5.19 8.04 12.12
C GLY A 135 -3.68 7.92 12.39
N ILE A 136 -2.87 8.19 11.35
CA ILE A 136 -1.43 8.44 11.46
C ILE A 136 -1.07 9.66 10.61
N THR A 137 -0.30 10.57 11.18
CA THR A 137 0.35 11.67 10.44
C THR A 137 1.85 11.45 10.42
N VAL A 138 2.47 11.48 9.25
CA VAL A 138 3.93 11.50 9.04
C VAL A 138 4.29 12.88 8.49
N GLN A 139 5.04 13.64 9.26
CA GLN A 139 5.36 15.05 8.99
C GLN A 139 6.87 15.26 9.10
N GLU A 140 7.52 15.84 8.11
CA GLU A 140 8.96 16.13 8.14
C GLU A 140 9.82 14.92 8.58
N SER A 141 9.40 13.72 8.18
CA SER A 141 9.96 12.47 8.73
C SER A 141 10.41 11.51 7.63
N THR A 142 11.37 10.64 7.93
CA THR A 142 11.91 9.70 6.93
C THR A 142 12.19 8.30 7.45
N LYS A 143 12.16 7.29 6.58
CA LYS A 143 12.31 5.87 6.94
C LYS A 143 11.19 5.45 7.89
N VAL A 144 9.98 5.40 7.32
CA VAL A 144 8.77 5.02 8.05
C VAL A 144 8.13 3.81 7.39
N TRP A 145 7.74 2.84 8.21
CA TRP A 145 7.02 1.65 7.77
C TRP A 145 5.69 1.51 8.51
N ILE A 146 4.60 1.55 7.75
CA ILE A 146 3.24 1.43 8.26
C ILE A 146 2.67 0.11 7.73
N ASP A 147 2.59 -0.91 8.59
CA ASP A 147 2.39 -2.29 8.15
C ASP A 147 1.30 -3.04 8.93
N HIS A 148 0.45 -3.81 8.24
CA HIS A 148 -0.56 -4.65 8.89
C HIS A 148 -1.46 -3.92 9.90
N ASN A 149 -1.76 -2.64 9.67
CA ASN A 149 -2.70 -1.90 10.50
C ASN A 149 -4.12 -1.96 9.91
N SER A 150 -5.12 -1.80 10.76
CA SER A 150 -6.52 -1.69 10.37
C SER A 150 -7.03 -0.29 10.69
N PHE A 151 -7.09 0.57 9.67
CA PHE A 151 -7.65 1.91 9.73
C PHE A 151 -9.15 1.90 9.47
N SER A 152 -9.93 2.58 10.32
CA SER A 152 -11.38 2.68 10.12
C SER A 152 -11.98 3.95 10.71
N ALA A 153 -13.11 4.37 10.15
CA ALA A 153 -13.96 5.39 10.77
C ALA A 153 -15.43 4.99 10.53
N ASP A 154 -16.26 5.98 10.22
CA ASP A 154 -17.56 5.77 9.57
C ASP A 154 -17.83 6.95 8.62
N ARG A 155 -18.90 6.83 7.83
CA ARG A 155 -19.38 7.85 6.89
C ARG A 155 -20.75 8.40 7.30
N SER A 156 -21.11 8.28 8.58
CA SER A 156 -22.40 8.73 9.11
C SER A 156 -22.43 10.23 9.48
N HIS A 157 -21.31 10.90 9.27
CA HIS A 157 -21.09 12.32 9.53
C HIS A 157 -20.66 13.04 8.25
N ASP A 158 -20.54 14.37 8.32
CA ASP A 158 -19.87 15.13 7.26
C ASP A 158 -18.41 14.66 7.07
N LYS A 159 -17.90 14.80 5.84
CA LYS A 159 -16.57 14.36 5.45
C LYS A 159 -15.43 14.96 6.28
N ASP A 160 -15.64 16.08 6.96
CA ASP A 160 -14.63 16.78 7.75
C ASP A 160 -14.80 16.60 9.27
N TYR A 161 -15.74 15.74 9.72
CA TYR A 161 -15.82 15.33 11.14
C TYR A 161 -14.59 14.50 11.57
N TYR A 162 -14.17 13.59 10.71
CA TYR A 162 -12.89 12.91 10.77
C TYR A 162 -11.96 13.53 9.73
N ASP A 163 -10.65 13.62 10.01
CA ASP A 163 -9.69 14.07 8.99
C ASP A 163 -9.24 12.91 8.07
N GLY A 164 -7.94 12.67 7.87
CA GLY A 164 -7.43 11.53 7.09
C GLY A 164 -7.26 10.25 7.92
N LEU A 165 -7.16 9.09 7.27
CA LEU A 165 -6.65 7.89 7.95
C LEU A 165 -5.13 7.87 7.99
N LEU A 166 -4.46 8.30 6.92
CA LEU A 166 -3.01 8.38 6.83
C LEU A 166 -2.54 9.58 6.01
N ASP A 167 -1.89 10.54 6.65
CA ASP A 167 -1.33 11.70 5.97
C ASP A 167 0.21 11.68 6.03
N ILE A 168 0.86 11.94 4.89
CA ILE A 168 2.31 12.00 4.73
C ILE A 168 2.66 13.35 4.08
N ASN A 169 3.22 14.28 4.83
CA ASN A 169 3.35 15.67 4.37
C ASN A 169 4.65 16.31 4.85
N HIS A 170 4.85 17.58 4.48
CA HIS A 170 5.97 18.42 4.92
C HIS A 170 7.31 17.77 4.64
N GLY A 171 7.63 17.52 3.37
CA GLY A 171 8.94 16.97 2.98
C GLY A 171 9.24 15.56 3.51
N SER A 172 8.27 14.86 4.10
CA SER A 172 8.45 13.46 4.52
C SER A 172 8.91 12.60 3.35
N ASP A 173 9.77 11.61 3.58
CA ASP A 173 10.38 10.84 2.49
C ASP A 173 10.70 9.41 2.89
N ASN A 174 10.81 8.50 1.91
CA ASN A 174 11.17 7.09 2.15
C ASN A 174 10.17 6.37 3.07
N VAL A 175 8.90 6.30 2.64
CA VAL A 175 7.81 5.67 3.39
C VAL A 175 7.27 4.44 2.65
N THR A 176 7.08 3.33 3.36
CA THR A 176 6.33 2.16 2.87
C THR A 176 5.06 1.97 3.70
N VAL A 177 3.94 1.80 2.99
CA VAL A 177 2.61 1.51 3.54
C VAL A 177 2.18 0.16 2.98
N SER A 178 2.22 -0.89 3.79
CA SER A 178 2.04 -2.25 3.30
C SER A 178 1.02 -3.05 4.11
N TRP A 179 0.27 -3.92 3.45
CA TRP A 179 -0.60 -4.90 4.12
C TRP A 179 -1.61 -4.27 5.11
N ASN A 180 -1.97 -3.01 4.96
CA ASN A 180 -2.95 -2.36 5.83
C ASN A 180 -4.37 -2.53 5.27
N THR A 181 -5.38 -2.39 6.13
CA THR A 181 -6.75 -2.14 5.68
C THR A 181 -7.16 -0.71 5.99
N PHE A 182 -7.88 -0.07 5.06
CA PHE A 182 -8.49 1.25 5.20
C PHE A 182 -9.98 1.09 4.90
N LYS A 183 -10.84 1.47 5.84
CA LYS A 183 -12.28 1.15 5.76
C LYS A 183 -13.17 2.32 6.13
N GLU A 184 -14.33 2.41 5.46
CA GLU A 184 -15.47 3.21 5.88
C GLU A 184 -15.14 4.68 6.15
N HIS A 185 -14.58 5.36 5.15
CA HIS A 185 -14.06 6.70 5.37
C HIS A 185 -14.07 7.60 4.12
N PHE A 186 -14.01 8.92 4.30
CA PHE A 186 -14.05 9.87 3.18
C PHE A 186 -12.65 10.17 2.59
N LYS A 187 -11.61 10.28 3.42
CA LYS A 187 -10.27 10.76 3.05
C LYS A 187 -9.22 9.70 3.42
N GLY A 188 -8.96 8.75 2.51
CA GLY A 188 -8.08 7.60 2.76
C GLY A 188 -6.66 7.99 3.19
N SER A 189 -5.86 8.47 2.24
CA SER A 189 -4.49 8.89 2.48
C SER A 189 -4.05 10.06 1.60
N LEU A 190 -3.53 11.11 2.23
CA LEU A 190 -2.95 12.27 1.55
C LEU A 190 -1.43 12.20 1.58
N VAL A 191 -0.80 12.53 0.45
CA VAL A 191 0.66 12.72 0.35
C VAL A 191 0.94 14.10 -0.24
N GLY A 192 1.49 15.01 0.56
CA GLY A 192 1.64 16.43 0.22
C GLY A 192 0.34 17.23 0.43
N HIS A 193 0.34 18.09 1.46
CA HIS A 193 -0.90 18.67 1.98
C HIS A 193 -1.46 19.83 1.14
N SER A 194 -0.60 20.62 0.49
CA SER A 194 -0.95 21.88 -0.16
C SER A 194 -0.27 22.08 -1.51
N ASP A 195 -0.97 22.65 -2.49
CA ASP A 195 -0.42 23.03 -3.80
C ASP A 195 0.66 24.13 -3.65
N ASN A 196 0.64 24.89 -2.56
CA ASN A 196 1.57 25.98 -2.30
C ASN A 196 2.82 25.57 -1.50
N ASN A 197 3.04 24.26 -1.29
CA ASN A 197 4.16 23.76 -0.49
C ASN A 197 5.34 23.24 -1.32
N ALA A 198 5.43 23.66 -2.59
CA ALA A 198 6.42 23.14 -3.53
C ALA A 198 7.87 23.32 -3.06
N SER A 199 8.19 24.38 -2.31
CA SER A 199 9.54 24.64 -1.80
C SER A 199 10.04 23.59 -0.80
N GLU A 200 9.13 22.94 -0.09
CA GLU A 200 9.43 21.91 0.90
C GLU A 200 9.24 20.51 0.31
N ASP A 201 8.17 20.29 -0.45
CA ASP A 201 7.76 18.94 -0.89
C ASP A 201 8.48 18.48 -2.18
N THR A 202 8.99 19.40 -3.01
CA THR A 202 9.65 19.02 -4.28
C THR A 202 10.97 18.29 -4.00
N GLY A 203 11.10 17.07 -4.54
CA GLY A 203 12.27 16.21 -4.33
C GLY A 203 12.12 15.20 -3.18
N HIS A 204 11.04 15.31 -2.40
CA HIS A 204 10.67 14.45 -1.28
C HIS A 204 9.45 13.58 -1.62
N LEU A 205 8.73 13.10 -0.59
CA LEU A 205 7.46 12.37 -0.70
C LEU A 205 7.54 11.12 -1.57
N LYS A 206 8.63 10.35 -1.44
CA LYS A 206 8.76 9.03 -2.08
C LYS A 206 8.08 7.98 -1.23
N VAL A 207 7.00 7.44 -1.77
CA VAL A 207 6.09 6.54 -1.05
C VAL A 207 5.84 5.26 -1.83
N THR A 208 5.76 4.15 -1.11
CA THR A 208 5.34 2.86 -1.67
C THR A 208 4.09 2.39 -0.95
N TYR A 209 3.07 2.00 -1.71
CA TYR A 209 1.85 1.37 -1.20
C TYR A 209 1.73 0.00 -1.82
N HIS A 210 1.70 -1.06 -0.99
CA HIS A 210 1.45 -2.39 -1.53
C HIS A 210 0.64 -3.32 -0.65
N HIS A 211 -0.13 -4.20 -1.30
CA HIS A 211 -0.95 -5.21 -0.63
C HIS A 211 -1.91 -4.61 0.41
N ASN A 212 -2.29 -3.34 0.28
CA ASN A 212 -3.29 -2.72 1.13
C ASN A 212 -4.69 -2.99 0.58
N HIS A 213 -5.66 -3.04 1.49
CA HIS A 213 -7.08 -3.11 1.17
C HIS A 213 -7.77 -1.78 1.47
N PHE A 214 -8.27 -1.09 0.46
CA PHE A 214 -9.13 0.08 0.63
C PHE A 214 -10.57 -0.32 0.33
N SER A 215 -11.41 -0.39 1.37
CA SER A 215 -12.80 -0.85 1.27
C SER A 215 -13.75 0.27 1.68
N ASN A 216 -14.59 0.73 0.75
CA ASN A 216 -15.53 1.83 0.96
C ASN A 216 -14.84 3.10 1.48
N VAL A 217 -13.70 3.43 0.86
CA VAL A 217 -12.96 4.68 1.07
C VAL A 217 -13.28 5.60 -0.10
N TYR A 218 -13.91 6.74 0.17
CA TYR A 218 -14.50 7.57 -0.89
C TYR A 218 -13.44 8.17 -1.84
N SER A 219 -12.35 8.71 -1.29
CA SER A 219 -11.32 9.40 -2.06
C SER A 219 -9.94 9.33 -1.41
N ARG A 220 -8.93 9.78 -2.15
CA ARG A 220 -7.51 9.86 -1.74
C ARG A 220 -6.89 8.47 -1.48
N ILE A 221 -6.62 7.70 -2.55
CA ILE A 221 -6.07 6.33 -2.42
C ILE A 221 -4.81 6.12 -3.31
N PRO A 222 -3.65 6.68 -2.93
CA PRO A 222 -3.51 7.92 -2.19
C PRO A 222 -3.79 9.13 -3.10
N SER A 223 -3.90 10.32 -2.52
CA SER A 223 -3.80 11.57 -3.26
C SER A 223 -2.41 12.19 -3.07
N LEU A 224 -1.60 12.18 -4.13
CA LEU A 224 -0.18 12.53 -4.12
C LEU A 224 0.07 13.88 -4.83
N ARG A 225 0.85 14.75 -4.20
CA ARG A 225 1.42 15.96 -4.78
C ARG A 225 2.95 15.91 -4.77
N PHE A 226 3.58 16.50 -5.78
CA PHE A 226 5.04 16.69 -5.95
C PHE A 226 5.92 15.43 -6.00
N GLY A 227 5.68 14.46 -5.13
CA GLY A 227 6.52 13.30 -4.90
C GLY A 227 6.42 12.19 -5.95
N THR A 228 6.94 11.02 -5.56
CA THR A 228 6.95 9.81 -6.40
C THR A 228 6.26 8.66 -5.67
N GLY A 229 5.19 8.13 -6.26
CA GLY A 229 4.39 7.05 -5.69
C GLY A 229 4.50 5.76 -6.48
N HIS A 230 4.84 4.66 -5.82
CA HIS A 230 4.65 3.32 -6.38
C HIS A 230 3.48 2.64 -5.66
N PHE A 231 2.38 2.44 -6.39
CA PHE A 231 1.15 1.85 -5.89
C PHE A 231 0.94 0.51 -6.58
N TYR A 232 1.27 -0.61 -5.90
CA TYR A 232 1.22 -1.93 -6.52
C TYR A 232 0.56 -3.03 -5.69
N ASN A 233 -0.10 -3.99 -6.34
CA ASN A 233 -0.83 -5.09 -5.71
C ASN A 233 -1.81 -4.67 -4.61
N ASN A 234 -2.40 -3.47 -4.68
CA ASN A 234 -3.44 -3.06 -3.74
C ASN A 234 -4.81 -3.50 -4.25
N TYR A 235 -5.73 -3.76 -3.31
CA TYR A 235 -7.13 -4.00 -3.61
C TYR A 235 -7.96 -2.79 -3.20
N VAL A 236 -8.63 -2.16 -4.16
CA VAL A 236 -9.52 -1.01 -3.95
C VAL A 236 -10.95 -1.41 -4.31
N ASP A 237 -11.87 -1.27 -3.38
CA ASP A 237 -13.28 -1.62 -3.54
C ASP A 237 -14.18 -0.51 -3.00
N GLY A 238 -15.09 0.02 -3.82
CA GLY A 238 -16.09 1.00 -3.38
C GLY A 238 -15.59 2.44 -3.24
N ALA A 239 -14.71 2.89 -4.15
CA ALA A 239 -14.18 4.26 -4.15
C ALA A 239 -14.83 5.13 -5.25
N GLU A 240 -15.08 6.42 -4.98
CA GLU A 240 -15.46 7.37 -6.05
C GLU A 240 -14.22 7.70 -6.90
N THR A 241 -13.11 8.00 -6.22
CA THR A 241 -11.81 8.22 -6.86
C THR A 241 -10.73 7.53 -6.04
N ALA A 242 -9.80 6.83 -6.71
CA ALA A 242 -8.70 6.16 -6.04
C ALA A 242 -7.39 6.96 -6.12
N CYS A 243 -6.46 6.57 -6.98
CA CYS A 243 -5.15 7.20 -7.05
C CYS A 243 -5.23 8.57 -7.74
N HIS A 244 -4.71 9.61 -7.09
CA HIS A 244 -4.76 10.96 -7.63
C HIS A 244 -3.39 11.60 -7.61
N SER A 245 -2.75 11.72 -8.77
CA SER A 245 -1.41 12.32 -8.93
C SER A 245 -1.54 13.77 -9.37
N ARG A 246 -0.95 14.72 -8.64
CA ARG A 246 -1.13 16.17 -8.81
C ARG A 246 0.17 16.93 -8.64
N MET A 247 0.20 18.21 -9.01
CA MET A 247 1.32 19.11 -8.79
C MET A 247 2.67 18.54 -9.25
N GLY A 248 2.70 17.95 -10.44
CA GLY A 248 3.90 17.35 -11.03
C GLY A 248 4.31 15.99 -10.46
N ALA A 249 3.56 15.42 -9.52
CA ALA A 249 3.84 14.10 -8.97
C ALA A 249 3.97 13.01 -10.04
N GLN A 250 4.78 12.00 -9.76
CA GLN A 250 4.99 10.84 -10.62
C GLN A 250 4.40 9.59 -9.94
N MET A 251 3.55 8.84 -10.64
CA MET A 251 2.94 7.64 -10.06
C MET A 251 3.04 6.43 -10.98
N LEU A 252 3.51 5.30 -10.46
CA LEU A 252 3.41 4.00 -11.10
C LEU A 252 2.31 3.21 -10.39
N VAL A 253 1.24 2.90 -11.13
CA VAL A 253 0.10 2.12 -10.66
C VAL A 253 0.18 0.75 -11.31
N GLU A 254 0.57 -0.27 -10.54
CA GLU A 254 0.96 -1.58 -11.06
C GLU A 254 0.20 -2.76 -10.43
N ASN A 255 -0.39 -3.63 -11.25
CA ASN A 255 -1.02 -4.89 -10.82
C ASN A 255 -2.06 -4.74 -9.69
N ASN A 256 -2.68 -3.57 -9.55
CA ASN A 256 -3.75 -3.37 -8.55
C ASN A 256 -5.07 -3.90 -9.08
N VAL A 257 -6.00 -4.17 -8.17
CA VAL A 257 -7.38 -4.57 -8.49
C VAL A 257 -8.33 -3.49 -8.00
N PHE A 258 -9.17 -3.00 -8.91
CA PHE A 258 -10.22 -2.03 -8.62
C PHE A 258 -11.59 -2.68 -8.80
N ARG A 259 -12.49 -2.51 -7.84
CA ARG A 259 -13.88 -2.95 -7.88
C ARG A 259 -14.77 -1.84 -7.40
N ASN A 260 -15.98 -1.75 -7.98
CA ASN A 260 -16.97 -0.73 -7.60
C ASN A 260 -16.34 0.67 -7.47
N THR A 261 -15.41 0.99 -8.37
CA THR A 261 -14.58 2.20 -8.31
C THR A 261 -14.93 3.09 -9.48
N GLY A 262 -15.28 4.35 -9.23
CA GLY A 262 -15.61 5.32 -10.27
C GLY A 262 -14.40 5.62 -11.15
N VAL A 263 -13.36 6.19 -10.55
CA VAL A 263 -12.10 6.54 -11.24
C VAL A 263 -10.91 5.91 -10.51
N ALA A 264 -10.23 4.96 -11.15
CA ALA A 264 -9.07 4.29 -10.58
C ALA A 264 -7.85 5.21 -10.50
N VAL A 265 -7.61 6.01 -11.54
CA VAL A 265 -6.49 6.94 -11.60
C VAL A 265 -6.92 8.24 -12.25
N THR A 266 -6.58 9.38 -11.65
CA THR A 266 -6.77 10.71 -12.24
C THR A 266 -5.54 11.59 -12.03
N THR A 267 -5.24 12.44 -13.01
CA THR A 267 -4.10 13.39 -12.95
C THR A 267 -4.50 14.84 -13.10
N ASN A 268 -5.77 15.15 -13.38
CA ASN A 268 -6.22 16.46 -13.85
C ASN A 268 -7.43 17.00 -13.07
N ARG A 269 -7.53 16.66 -11.79
CA ARG A 269 -8.58 17.16 -10.89
C ARG A 269 -7.96 17.93 -9.72
N SER A 270 -8.71 18.92 -9.21
CA SER A 270 -8.55 19.47 -7.86
C SER A 270 -7.16 20.05 -7.48
N SER A 271 -6.33 20.40 -8.47
CA SER A 271 -5.05 21.11 -8.30
C SER A 271 -4.73 21.94 -9.54
N ASP A 272 -3.91 22.98 -9.37
CA ASP A 272 -3.57 23.94 -10.43
C ASP A 272 -2.69 23.33 -11.53
N VAL A 273 -1.88 22.33 -11.15
CA VAL A 273 -1.01 21.61 -12.07
C VAL A 273 -1.35 20.13 -11.96
N ASP A 274 -1.54 19.50 -13.11
CA ASP A 274 -1.76 18.07 -13.18
C ASP A 274 -0.60 17.28 -12.53
N GLY A 275 -0.76 15.98 -12.36
CA GLY A 275 0.34 15.05 -12.09
C GLY A 275 0.73 14.25 -13.33
N TYR A 276 1.38 13.13 -13.10
CA TYR A 276 1.73 12.13 -14.09
C TYR A 276 1.44 10.73 -13.54
N ALA A 277 0.99 9.83 -14.42
CA ALA A 277 0.76 8.44 -14.04
C ALA A 277 1.14 7.46 -15.16
N ASN A 278 1.68 6.31 -14.76
CA ASN A 278 1.94 5.13 -15.59
C ASN A 278 1.11 3.96 -15.05
N LEU A 279 0.48 3.20 -15.95
CA LEU A 279 -0.33 2.03 -15.62
C LEU A 279 0.34 0.77 -16.18
N ARG A 280 0.42 -0.31 -15.39
CA ARG A 280 0.85 -1.63 -15.86
C ARG A 280 0.09 -2.74 -15.16
N GLY A 281 -0.49 -3.67 -15.92
CA GLY A 281 -1.05 -4.94 -15.40
C GLY A 281 -2.21 -4.82 -14.40
N ASN A 282 -2.81 -3.64 -14.22
CA ASN A 282 -3.96 -3.46 -13.33
C ASN A 282 -5.22 -4.13 -13.89
N ASP A 283 -6.03 -4.67 -12.99
CA ASP A 283 -7.42 -5.02 -13.26
C ASP A 283 -8.31 -3.85 -12.82
N LEU A 284 -8.75 -3.05 -13.78
CA LEU A 284 -9.54 -1.84 -13.52
C LEU A 284 -10.99 -2.13 -13.12
N GLY A 285 -11.50 -3.35 -13.34
CA GLY A 285 -12.88 -3.70 -12.98
C GLY A 285 -13.97 -2.77 -13.52
N GLY A 286 -13.73 -2.09 -14.64
CA GLY A 286 -14.64 -1.10 -15.24
C GLY A 286 -14.45 0.35 -14.77
N ALA A 287 -13.54 0.62 -13.83
CA ALA A 287 -13.21 1.97 -13.40
C ALA A 287 -12.59 2.80 -14.53
N ALA A 288 -12.88 4.10 -14.56
CA ALA A 288 -12.28 5.03 -15.49
C ALA A 288 -10.83 5.36 -15.13
N THR A 289 -10.07 5.83 -16.13
CA THR A 289 -8.75 6.44 -15.95
C THR A 289 -8.72 7.78 -16.65
N GLU A 290 -8.33 8.83 -15.92
CA GLU A 290 -8.29 10.22 -16.39
C GLU A 290 -6.85 10.73 -16.32
N ILE A 291 -6.01 10.17 -17.19
CA ILE A 291 -4.58 10.49 -17.24
C ILE A 291 -4.35 11.46 -18.38
N SER A 292 -4.16 12.73 -18.05
CA SER A 292 -3.81 13.79 -19.00
C SER A 292 -2.34 13.74 -19.42
N ARG A 293 -1.46 13.20 -18.57
CA ARG A 293 -0.01 13.15 -18.81
C ARG A 293 0.62 11.86 -18.30
N VAL A 294 1.44 11.23 -19.14
CA VAL A 294 2.20 10.03 -18.82
C VAL A 294 3.58 10.41 -18.28
N GLY A 295 4.01 9.77 -17.20
CA GLY A 295 5.24 10.10 -16.48
C GLY A 295 6.47 9.32 -16.93
N SER A 296 7.65 9.69 -16.43
CA SER A 296 8.90 8.93 -16.66
C SER A 296 9.13 7.83 -15.63
N PHE A 297 8.43 7.86 -14.50
CA PHE A 297 8.54 6.85 -13.45
C PHE A 297 7.85 5.55 -13.88
N THR A 298 8.63 4.66 -14.49
CA THR A 298 8.18 3.35 -15.02
C THR A 298 8.87 2.17 -14.33
N ASN A 299 9.94 2.44 -13.58
CA ASN A 299 10.69 1.44 -12.84
C ASN A 299 11.10 1.98 -11.46
N PRO A 300 10.65 1.36 -10.36
CA PRO A 300 11.09 1.70 -9.02
C PRO A 300 12.60 1.43 -8.81
N PRO A 301 13.32 2.26 -8.03
CA PRO A 301 14.77 2.13 -7.82
C PRO A 301 15.14 1.09 -6.75
N TYR A 302 14.31 0.07 -6.55
CA TYR A 302 14.48 -0.98 -5.55
C TYR A 302 13.98 -2.32 -6.09
N SER A 303 14.45 -3.41 -5.47
CA SER A 303 13.98 -4.75 -5.80
C SER A 303 12.63 -5.03 -5.13
N TYR A 304 11.72 -5.63 -5.89
CA TYR A 304 10.41 -6.10 -5.40
C TYR A 304 9.92 -7.21 -6.34
N THR A 305 8.92 -7.96 -5.90
CA THR A 305 8.19 -8.91 -6.75
C THR A 305 6.72 -8.54 -6.71
N ALA A 306 6.17 -8.10 -7.84
CA ALA A 306 4.73 -7.91 -7.97
C ALA A 306 4.07 -9.26 -8.31
N GLU A 307 2.99 -9.60 -7.59
CA GLU A 307 2.11 -10.69 -8.01
C GLU A 307 1.22 -10.22 -9.17
N SER A 308 0.63 -11.16 -9.90
CA SER A 308 -0.38 -10.83 -10.90
C SER A 308 -1.65 -10.28 -10.25
N ALA A 309 -2.31 -9.31 -10.88
CA ALA A 309 -3.58 -8.74 -10.39
C ALA A 309 -4.64 -9.82 -10.07
N SER A 310 -4.64 -10.96 -10.76
CA SER A 310 -5.56 -12.08 -10.49
C SER A 310 -5.41 -12.70 -9.10
N SER A 311 -4.25 -12.56 -8.45
CA SER A 311 -3.98 -13.11 -7.11
C SER A 311 -4.22 -12.10 -5.99
N VAL A 312 -4.17 -10.80 -6.33
CA VAL A 312 -4.18 -9.69 -5.36
C VAL A 312 -5.39 -9.73 -4.44
N VAL A 313 -6.60 -9.98 -4.94
CA VAL A 313 -7.78 -10.04 -4.08
C VAL A 313 -7.63 -11.12 -3.01
N ALA A 314 -7.15 -12.30 -3.37
CA ALA A 314 -6.97 -13.41 -2.43
C ALA A 314 -5.85 -13.12 -1.41
N SER A 315 -4.70 -12.64 -1.89
CA SER A 315 -3.55 -12.29 -1.05
C SER A 315 -3.93 -11.18 -0.06
N VAL A 316 -4.47 -10.06 -0.55
CA VAL A 316 -4.80 -8.89 0.27
C VAL A 316 -5.92 -9.18 1.27
N THR A 317 -7.00 -9.87 0.86
CA THR A 317 -8.11 -10.17 1.81
C THR A 317 -7.72 -11.16 2.90
N SER A 318 -6.74 -12.04 2.65
CA SER A 318 -6.27 -13.00 3.64
C SER A 318 -5.21 -12.44 4.58
N GLY A 319 -4.31 -11.59 4.05
CA GLY A 319 -3.13 -11.08 4.76
C GLY A 319 -3.25 -9.66 5.32
N ALA A 320 -4.03 -8.76 4.73
CA ALA A 320 -4.01 -7.37 5.17
C ALA A 320 -4.74 -7.12 6.51
N GLY A 321 -4.17 -6.23 7.33
CA GLY A 321 -4.76 -5.71 8.56
C GLY A 321 -4.21 -6.31 9.84
N ALA A 322 -4.67 -5.77 10.98
CA ALA A 322 -4.26 -6.22 12.29
C ALA A 322 -4.69 -7.67 12.56
N GLY A 323 -3.85 -8.41 13.28
CA GLY A 323 -4.01 -9.83 13.60
C GLY A 323 -3.48 -10.79 12.53
N LYS A 324 -2.69 -10.30 11.56
CA LYS A 324 -2.25 -11.07 10.39
C LYS A 324 -0.72 -11.12 10.21
N LEU A 325 0.03 -10.77 11.26
CA LEU A 325 1.49 -10.96 11.31
C LEU A 325 1.90 -12.43 11.35
#